data_AF-A0AAD8Y965-F1
#
_entry.id   AF-A0AAD8Y965-F1
#
_cell.length_a   1.000
_cell.length_b   1.000
_cell.length_c   1.000
_cell.angle_alpha   90.00
_cell.angle_beta   90.00
_cell.angle_gamma   90.00
#
_symmetry.space_group_name_H-M   'P 1'
#
loop_
_entity.id
_entity.type
_entity.pdbx_description
1 polymer ?
#
loop_
_entity_poly.entity_id
_entity_poly.type
_entity_poly.pdbx_seq_one_letter_code
_entity_poly.pdbx_strand_id
1 'polypeptide(L)'
;MSNLATNDDSIDEECSKLVVLVNKVLGGLSSSEEPDELLYNVIIDAVDKLGHAELRESIEQLFAEVKRKEHKDICFFLRRMDFAFKLNKRIEEGDPNYLEAAINDLNEHGHVRAVLDSAAVVNSIVNMISHHKRQRHGLSSVVQASLTFLHNVPLTSKSLPLLMDRTHLLKHLLDQKMFGSLQTPLAEFVADFIRGLRLVIKHSTDCNALETKLKGDGKHIYVQAAAFLIKYGTQNDWDGFGEQIIKKKSIFSTLIEAIISDDVDGKRLLRDILNKCLLRIFISYTNSDWIRGLKFEPRNATLHVQKVLELCPSVARIVDKDKRLPLHHAAASSVQSFNASFEVVMKVFNAYKPAASIRDPITKLYPFQLAASNRNYKASFSLLLETRTLYQVLSTAPKVAGGRGRECESLALEANFGKPNNV
;
A
#
# COMPACT_ATOMS: atom_id res chain seq x y z
N MET A 1 31.92 -3.77 -61.52
CA MET A 1 31.36 -2.98 -60.40
C MET A 1 29.84 -3.12 -60.44
N SER A 2 29.30 -4.19 -59.86
CA SER A 2 27.92 -4.25 -59.41
C SER A 2 27.79 -5.36 -58.37
N ASN A 3 26.82 -5.18 -57.47
CA ASN A 3 26.30 -6.12 -56.48
C ASN A 3 27.06 -6.21 -55.16
N LEU A 4 26.72 -5.31 -54.24
CA LEU A 4 26.94 -5.48 -52.79
C LEU A 4 25.93 -4.70 -51.91
N ALA A 5 24.77 -4.29 -52.44
CA ALA A 5 23.84 -3.39 -51.75
C ALA A 5 22.41 -3.95 -51.55
N THR A 6 22.23 -5.27 -51.43
CA THR A 6 20.88 -5.87 -51.31
C THR A 6 20.64 -6.68 -50.03
N ASN A 7 21.60 -6.76 -49.11
CA ASN A 7 21.43 -7.55 -47.88
C ASN A 7 21.05 -6.73 -46.64
N ASP A 8 21.36 -5.43 -46.58
CA ASP A 8 21.01 -4.62 -45.40
C ASP A 8 19.51 -4.34 -45.32
N ASP A 9 18.86 -4.01 -46.44
CA ASP A 9 17.44 -3.67 -46.46
C ASP A 9 16.52 -4.87 -46.14
N SER A 10 16.94 -6.11 -46.45
CA SER A 10 16.13 -7.30 -46.15
C SER A 10 16.21 -7.70 -44.67
N ILE A 11 17.39 -7.52 -44.05
CA ILE A 11 17.61 -7.81 -42.63
C ILE A 11 16.82 -6.81 -41.77
N ASP A 12 16.82 -5.53 -42.14
CA ASP A 12 16.04 -4.51 -41.45
C ASP A 12 14.52 -4.76 -41.54
N GLU A 13 14.01 -5.24 -42.68
CA GLU A 13 12.60 -5.60 -42.84
C GLU A 13 12.20 -6.83 -42.01
N GLU A 14 13.09 -7.82 -41.89
CA GLU A 14 12.91 -9.04 -41.10
C GLU A 14 12.95 -8.76 -39.59
N CYS A 15 13.92 -7.95 -39.14
CA CYS A 15 14.02 -7.45 -37.77
C CYS A 15 12.77 -6.64 -37.37
N SER A 16 12.23 -5.82 -38.28
CA SER A 16 11.00 -5.04 -38.05
C SER A 16 9.77 -5.94 -37.86
N LYS A 17 9.63 -7.01 -38.65
CA LYS A 17 8.53 -8.00 -38.52
C LYS A 17 8.61 -8.78 -37.19
N LEU A 18 9.82 -9.09 -36.73
CA LEU A 18 10.11 -9.75 -35.46
C LEU A 18 9.72 -8.89 -34.23
N VAL A 19 10.07 -7.60 -34.25
CA VAL A 19 9.67 -6.65 -33.20
C VAL A 19 8.14 -6.51 -33.13
N VAL A 20 7.45 -6.49 -34.28
CA VAL A 20 5.97 -6.46 -34.34
C VAL A 20 5.36 -7.73 -33.76
N LEU A 21 5.98 -8.90 -33.98
CA LEU A 21 5.53 -10.16 -33.42
C LEU A 21 5.63 -10.18 -31.90
N VAL A 22 6.79 -9.83 -31.33
CA VAL A 22 6.98 -9.84 -29.88
C VAL A 22 5.99 -8.90 -29.21
N ASN A 23 5.72 -7.74 -29.82
CA ASN A 23 4.69 -6.82 -29.35
C ASN A 23 3.26 -7.40 -29.43
N LYS A 24 2.95 -8.25 -30.42
CA LYS A 24 1.67 -8.98 -30.48
C LYS A 24 1.57 -10.08 -29.43
N VAL A 25 2.65 -10.80 -29.17
CA VAL A 25 2.74 -11.81 -28.09
C VAL A 25 2.56 -11.13 -26.73
N LEU A 26 3.18 -9.96 -26.53
CA LEU A 26 3.00 -9.13 -25.33
C LEU A 26 1.58 -8.53 -25.23
N GLY A 27 0.95 -8.21 -26.36
CA GLY A 27 -0.40 -7.65 -26.44
C GLY A 27 -1.53 -8.67 -26.31
N GLY A 28 -1.27 -9.96 -26.59
CA GLY A 28 -2.23 -11.06 -26.46
C GLY A 28 -2.40 -11.59 -25.03
N LEU A 29 -1.76 -10.97 -24.04
CA LEU A 29 -1.83 -11.38 -22.64
C LEU A 29 -3.18 -10.99 -22.02
N SER A 30 -4.07 -11.97 -21.84
CA SER A 30 -5.25 -11.83 -20.97
C SER A 30 -4.82 -11.82 -19.50
N SER A 31 -5.36 -10.89 -18.72
CA SER A 31 -5.07 -10.75 -17.29
C SER A 31 -5.71 -11.83 -16.41
N SER A 32 -6.63 -12.63 -16.94
CA SER A 32 -7.44 -13.55 -16.12
C SER A 32 -7.04 -15.02 -16.22
N GLU A 33 -6.28 -15.42 -17.23
CA GLU A 33 -6.04 -16.84 -17.52
C GLU A 33 -4.62 -17.03 -18.02
N GLU A 34 -4.07 -18.22 -17.74
CA GLU A 34 -2.89 -18.76 -18.40
C GLU A 34 -2.88 -18.37 -19.90
N PRO A 35 -1.72 -18.12 -20.54
CA PRO A 35 -1.71 -17.77 -21.96
C PRO A 35 -2.50 -18.82 -22.75
N ASP A 36 -3.64 -18.37 -23.28
CA ASP A 36 -4.60 -19.15 -24.06
C ASP A 36 -3.86 -19.90 -25.18
N GLU A 37 -4.39 -21.02 -25.65
CA GLU A 37 -3.90 -21.71 -26.86
C GLU A 37 -3.74 -20.72 -28.01
N LEU A 38 -4.52 -19.64 -28.01
CA LEU A 38 -4.41 -18.52 -28.93
C LEU A 38 -3.05 -17.80 -28.87
N LEU A 39 -2.47 -17.53 -27.69
CA LEU A 39 -1.14 -16.94 -27.58
C LEU A 39 -0.05 -17.92 -28.06
N TYR A 40 -0.22 -19.19 -27.72
CA TYR A 40 0.67 -20.26 -28.17
C TYR A 40 0.68 -20.37 -29.70
N ASN A 41 -0.51 -20.40 -30.30
CA ASN A 41 -0.65 -20.41 -31.75
C ASN A 41 -0.03 -19.15 -32.35
N VAL A 42 -0.20 -17.96 -31.75
CA VAL A 42 0.44 -16.74 -32.24
C VAL A 42 1.98 -16.82 -32.18
N ILE A 43 2.56 -17.46 -31.17
CA ILE A 43 4.01 -17.66 -31.06
C ILE A 43 4.48 -18.65 -32.15
N ILE A 44 3.84 -19.82 -32.26
CA ILE A 44 4.19 -20.86 -33.25
C ILE A 44 4.05 -20.33 -34.67
N ASP A 45 2.90 -19.75 -34.99
CA ASP A 45 2.54 -19.23 -36.32
C ASP A 45 3.49 -18.12 -36.79
N ALA A 46 4.23 -17.53 -35.85
CA ALA A 46 5.20 -16.51 -36.15
C ALA A 46 6.64 -17.03 -36.19
N VAL A 47 6.99 -18.02 -35.38
CA VAL A 47 8.23 -18.79 -35.55
C VAL A 47 8.23 -19.50 -36.91
N ASP A 48 7.07 -20.01 -37.32
CA ASP A 48 6.85 -20.62 -38.64
C ASP A 48 7.05 -19.61 -39.77
N LYS A 49 6.56 -18.37 -39.61
CA LYS A 49 6.78 -17.28 -40.59
C LYS A 49 8.23 -16.84 -40.72
N LEU A 50 9.07 -17.13 -39.72
CA LEU A 50 10.49 -16.84 -39.71
C LEU A 50 11.34 -18.03 -40.21
N GLY A 51 10.71 -19.17 -40.50
CA GLY A 51 11.40 -20.34 -41.05
C GLY A 51 12.28 -21.09 -40.05
N HIS A 52 12.10 -20.88 -38.74
CA HIS A 52 12.93 -21.50 -37.70
C HIS A 52 12.30 -22.78 -37.12
N ALA A 53 12.35 -23.87 -37.89
CA ALA A 53 11.78 -25.16 -37.50
C ALA A 53 12.36 -25.75 -36.19
N GLU A 54 13.65 -25.51 -35.92
CA GLU A 54 14.32 -25.99 -34.69
C GLU A 54 13.82 -25.25 -33.43
N LEU A 55 13.54 -23.95 -33.57
CA LEU A 55 12.96 -23.14 -32.50
C LEU A 55 11.50 -23.53 -32.26
N ARG A 56 10.76 -23.84 -33.32
CA ARG A 56 9.39 -24.37 -33.25
C ARG A 56 9.35 -25.63 -32.41
N GLU A 57 10.20 -26.62 -32.68
CA GLU A 57 10.22 -27.87 -31.90
C GLU A 57 10.52 -27.64 -30.41
N SER A 58 11.50 -26.79 -30.10
CA SER A 58 11.85 -26.43 -28.71
C SER A 58 10.70 -25.74 -27.98
N ILE A 59 9.99 -24.85 -28.68
CA ILE A 59 8.82 -24.13 -28.20
C ILE A 59 7.65 -25.11 -27.99
N GLU A 60 7.34 -25.95 -28.98
CA GLU A 60 6.31 -27.00 -28.90
C GLU A 60 6.56 -27.93 -27.71
N GLN A 61 7.82 -28.33 -27.46
CA GLN A 61 8.20 -29.17 -26.29
C GLN A 61 7.97 -28.44 -24.96
N LEU A 62 8.37 -27.17 -24.84
CA LEU A 62 8.12 -26.34 -23.66
C LEU A 62 6.62 -26.10 -23.39
N PHE A 63 5.79 -26.25 -24.43
CA PHE A 63 4.35 -26.02 -24.37
C PHE A 63 3.53 -27.32 -24.27
N ALA A 64 4.08 -28.45 -24.69
CA ALA A 64 3.49 -29.80 -24.58
C ALA A 64 3.64 -30.41 -23.17
N GLU A 65 4.36 -29.77 -22.26
CA GLU A 65 4.59 -30.28 -20.90
C GLU A 65 3.25 -30.48 -20.15
N VAL A 66 2.81 -31.73 -19.99
CA VAL A 66 1.51 -32.11 -19.39
C VAL A 66 1.30 -31.49 -18.01
N LYS A 67 2.38 -31.31 -17.25
CA LYS A 67 2.37 -30.64 -15.93
C LYS A 67 1.91 -29.18 -15.99
N ARG A 68 2.07 -28.51 -17.13
CA ARG A 68 1.59 -27.14 -17.38
C ARG A 68 0.08 -27.04 -17.22
N LYS A 69 -0.67 -28.01 -17.78
CA LYS A 69 -2.15 -28.04 -17.70
C LYS A 69 -2.64 -28.39 -16.30
N GLU A 70 -1.84 -29.11 -15.52
CA GLU A 70 -2.17 -29.53 -14.15
C GLU A 70 -1.81 -28.48 -13.09
N HIS A 71 -0.80 -27.63 -13.32
CA HIS A 71 -0.30 -26.66 -12.34
C HIS A 71 -0.20 -25.27 -12.96
N LYS A 72 -1.13 -24.37 -12.60
CA LYS A 72 -1.08 -22.93 -12.93
C LYS A 72 0.09 -22.27 -12.19
N ASP A 73 1.31 -22.36 -12.73
CA ASP A 73 2.53 -21.84 -12.10
C ASP A 73 3.08 -20.62 -12.84
N ILE A 74 3.09 -19.49 -12.13
CA ILE A 74 3.60 -18.19 -12.59
C ILE A 74 5.08 -18.24 -12.99
N CYS A 75 5.88 -19.16 -12.44
CA CYS A 75 7.30 -19.27 -12.79
C CYS A 75 7.50 -19.59 -14.28
N PHE A 76 6.66 -20.47 -14.84
CA PHE A 76 6.69 -20.76 -16.27
C PHE A 76 6.29 -19.56 -17.12
N PHE A 77 5.29 -18.79 -16.66
CA PHE A 77 4.90 -17.55 -17.33
C PHE A 77 6.07 -16.56 -17.36
N LEU A 78 6.70 -16.27 -16.22
CA LEU A 78 7.79 -15.30 -16.14
C LEU A 78 9.01 -15.73 -16.98
N ARG A 79 9.34 -17.02 -16.99
CA ARG A 79 10.40 -17.57 -17.84
C ARG A 79 10.16 -17.32 -19.32
N ARG A 80 8.93 -17.58 -19.79
CA ARG A 80 8.55 -17.33 -21.19
C ARG A 80 8.64 -15.86 -21.54
N MET A 81 8.27 -14.98 -20.62
CA MET A 81 8.38 -13.54 -20.84
C MET A 81 9.85 -13.09 -20.89
N ASP A 82 10.70 -13.57 -19.98
CA ASP A 82 12.13 -13.28 -20.02
C ASP A 82 12.77 -13.76 -21.32
N PHE A 83 12.42 -14.98 -21.76
CA PHE A 83 12.84 -15.51 -23.05
C PHE A 83 12.41 -14.60 -24.21
N ALA A 84 11.14 -14.20 -24.27
CA ALA A 84 10.64 -13.33 -25.32
C ALA A 84 11.37 -11.97 -25.35
N PHE A 85 11.66 -11.40 -24.18
CA PHE A 85 12.42 -10.15 -24.07
C PHE A 85 13.88 -10.30 -24.51
N LYS A 86 14.55 -11.39 -24.09
CA LYS A 86 15.92 -11.72 -24.51
C LYS A 86 16.01 -11.92 -26.02
N LEU A 87 15.09 -12.70 -26.60
CA LEU A 87 15.02 -12.94 -28.04
C LEU A 87 14.85 -11.62 -28.79
N ASN A 88 13.89 -10.79 -28.39
CA ASN A 88 13.66 -9.47 -29.00
C ASN A 88 14.90 -8.58 -28.93
N LYS A 89 15.58 -8.57 -27.78
CA LYS A 89 16.80 -7.79 -27.61
C LYS A 89 17.92 -8.27 -28.54
N ARG A 90 18.15 -9.59 -28.66
CA ARG A 90 19.19 -10.15 -29.54
C ARG A 90 18.92 -9.84 -31.01
N ILE A 91 17.65 -9.88 -31.42
CA ILE A 91 17.25 -9.50 -32.78
C ILE A 91 17.48 -8.00 -33.01
N GLU A 92 17.06 -7.13 -32.08
CA GLU A 92 17.31 -5.69 -32.16
C GLU A 92 18.81 -5.35 -32.21
N GLU A 93 19.66 -6.17 -31.59
CA GLU A 93 21.12 -6.03 -31.59
C GLU A 93 21.79 -6.68 -32.82
N GLY A 94 21.04 -7.35 -33.69
CA GLY A 94 21.56 -8.03 -34.88
C GLY A 94 22.50 -9.20 -34.54
N ASP A 95 22.30 -9.87 -33.40
CA ASP A 95 23.13 -11.00 -32.97
C ASP A 95 22.97 -12.17 -33.97
N PRO A 96 24.01 -12.55 -34.73
CA PRO A 96 23.91 -13.62 -35.72
C PRO A 96 23.68 -15.01 -35.09
N ASN A 97 23.96 -15.17 -33.78
CA ASN A 97 23.80 -16.42 -33.05
C ASN A 97 22.55 -16.43 -32.16
N TYR A 98 21.62 -15.50 -32.37
CA TYR A 98 20.45 -15.33 -31.51
C TYR A 98 19.62 -16.62 -31.37
N LEU A 99 19.57 -17.45 -32.41
CA LEU A 99 18.83 -18.70 -32.45
C LEU A 99 19.43 -19.77 -31.54
N GLU A 100 20.74 -20.01 -31.65
CA GLU A 100 21.46 -20.97 -30.80
C GLU A 100 21.41 -20.54 -29.33
N ALA A 101 21.60 -19.25 -29.08
CA ALA A 101 21.51 -18.70 -27.73
C ALA A 101 20.08 -18.78 -27.17
N ALA A 102 19.04 -18.63 -28.00
CA ALA A 102 17.64 -18.79 -27.60
C ALA A 102 17.31 -20.25 -27.25
N ILE A 103 17.80 -21.21 -28.05
CA ILE A 103 17.65 -22.64 -27.79
C ILE A 103 18.38 -23.01 -26.47
N ASN A 104 19.56 -22.47 -26.23
CA ASN A 104 20.29 -22.68 -24.97
C ASN A 104 19.55 -22.11 -23.75
N ASP A 105 18.98 -20.90 -23.85
CA ASP A 105 18.15 -20.29 -22.80
C ASP A 105 16.91 -21.16 -22.47
N LEU A 106 16.30 -21.79 -23.48
CA LEU A 106 15.16 -22.71 -23.29
C LEU A 106 15.60 -24.04 -22.66
N ASN A 107 16.80 -24.52 -23.00
CA ASN A 107 17.35 -25.78 -22.54
C ASN A 107 17.96 -25.73 -21.13
N GLU A 108 18.23 -24.54 -20.57
CA GLU A 108 18.59 -24.35 -19.17
C GLU A 108 17.39 -24.65 -18.24
N HIS A 109 17.08 -25.93 -18.09
CA HIS A 109 16.00 -26.45 -17.25
C HIS A 109 16.35 -26.30 -15.76
N GLY A 110 16.12 -25.13 -15.18
CA GLY A 110 16.07 -25.04 -13.72
C GLY A 110 14.81 -25.78 -13.23
N HIS A 111 14.98 -26.88 -12.48
CA HIS A 111 13.91 -27.56 -11.74
C HIS A 111 13.31 -26.63 -10.68
N VAL A 112 12.40 -25.74 -11.08
CA VAL A 112 11.61 -24.96 -10.13
C VAL A 112 10.48 -25.86 -9.67
N ARG A 113 10.57 -26.36 -8.44
CA ARG A 113 9.48 -27.12 -7.82
C ARG A 113 8.26 -26.21 -7.67
N ALA A 114 7.12 -26.72 -8.09
CA ALA A 114 5.80 -26.08 -8.18
C ALA A 114 5.14 -25.67 -6.85
N VAL A 115 5.91 -25.36 -5.81
CA VAL A 115 5.38 -24.66 -4.63
C VAL A 115 5.68 -23.19 -4.85
N LEU A 116 4.63 -22.36 -4.80
CA LEU A 116 4.62 -20.90 -4.98
C LEU A 116 5.73 -20.21 -4.17
N ASP A 117 6.97 -20.26 -4.65
CA ASP A 117 8.13 -19.59 -4.08
C ASP A 117 8.02 -18.12 -4.49
N SER A 118 7.25 -17.38 -3.69
CA SER A 118 6.96 -15.97 -3.92
C SER A 118 8.22 -15.13 -4.02
N ALA A 119 9.30 -15.51 -3.31
CA ALA A 119 10.57 -14.82 -3.38
C ALA A 119 11.24 -15.04 -4.75
N ALA A 120 11.24 -16.26 -5.27
CA ALA A 120 11.75 -16.55 -6.62
C ALA A 120 10.97 -15.79 -7.71
N VAL A 121 9.64 -15.77 -7.60
CA VAL A 121 8.75 -15.03 -8.50
C VAL A 121 9.05 -13.54 -8.48
N VAL A 122 9.12 -12.93 -7.29
CA VAL A 122 9.41 -11.50 -7.13
C VAL A 122 10.81 -11.17 -7.65
N ASN A 123 11.82 -11.99 -7.35
CA ASN A 123 13.18 -11.79 -7.86
C ASN A 123 13.24 -11.89 -9.38
N SER A 124 12.52 -12.83 -9.99
CA SER A 124 12.41 -12.94 -11.45
C SER A 124 11.81 -11.68 -12.07
N ILE A 125 10.72 -11.15 -11.49
CA ILE A 125 10.12 -9.91 -11.96
C ILE A 125 11.09 -8.73 -11.82
N VAL A 126 11.72 -8.54 -10.65
CA VAL A 126 12.70 -7.47 -10.41
C VAL A 126 13.90 -7.56 -11.36
N ASN A 127 14.38 -8.77 -11.63
CA ASN A 127 15.46 -9.01 -12.58
C ASN A 127 15.03 -8.64 -14.00
N MET A 128 13.86 -9.09 -14.46
CA MET A 128 13.34 -8.70 -15.78
C MET A 128 13.20 -7.17 -15.90
N ILE A 129 12.70 -6.50 -14.86
CA ILE A 129 12.60 -5.05 -14.84
C ILE A 129 13.97 -4.39 -14.98
N SER A 130 14.98 -4.95 -14.32
CA SER A 130 16.34 -4.40 -14.33
C SER A 130 17.04 -4.60 -15.68
N HIS A 131 16.87 -5.76 -16.31
CA HIS A 131 17.53 -6.12 -17.58
C HIS A 131 16.82 -5.52 -18.80
N HIS A 132 15.50 -5.41 -18.78
CA HIS A 132 14.68 -5.07 -19.95
C HIS A 132 14.04 -3.67 -19.85
N LYS A 133 14.69 -2.72 -19.16
CA LYS A 133 14.18 -1.35 -18.93
C LYS A 133 13.76 -0.59 -20.19
N ARG A 134 14.34 -0.94 -21.35
CA ARG A 134 14.02 -0.32 -22.66
C ARG A 134 12.67 -0.78 -23.20
N GLN A 135 12.20 -1.97 -22.84
CA GLN A 135 10.96 -2.59 -23.33
C GLN A 135 9.78 -2.32 -22.38
N ARG A 136 9.58 -1.04 -22.02
CA ARG A 136 8.64 -0.61 -20.95
C ARG A 136 7.20 -1.09 -21.14
N HIS A 137 6.69 -1.03 -22.37
CA HIS A 137 5.29 -1.38 -22.65
C HIS A 137 5.01 -2.86 -22.42
N GLY A 138 5.87 -3.74 -22.94
CA GLY A 138 5.77 -5.17 -22.71
C GLY A 138 5.90 -5.54 -21.23
N LEU A 139 6.89 -4.94 -20.56
CA LEU A 139 7.15 -5.17 -19.14
C LEU A 139 5.97 -4.77 -18.25
N SER A 140 5.24 -3.71 -18.61
CA SER A 140 4.05 -3.28 -17.86
C SER A 140 2.94 -4.33 -17.88
N SER A 141 2.69 -4.98 -19.02
CA SER A 141 1.70 -6.06 -19.13
C SER A 141 2.11 -7.28 -18.30
N VAL A 142 3.39 -7.64 -18.33
CA VAL A 142 3.95 -8.74 -17.52
C VAL A 142 3.81 -8.47 -16.04
N VAL A 143 4.16 -7.26 -15.59
CA VAL A 143 4.03 -6.84 -14.19
C VAL A 143 2.56 -6.88 -13.76
N GLN A 144 1.65 -6.35 -14.57
CA GLN A 144 0.22 -6.35 -14.27
C GLN A 144 -0.34 -7.78 -14.15
N ALA A 145 -0.06 -8.63 -15.13
CA ALA A 145 -0.49 -10.04 -15.11
C ALA A 145 0.07 -10.78 -13.88
N SER A 146 1.33 -10.52 -13.53
CA SER A 146 1.98 -11.11 -12.35
C SER A 146 1.32 -10.66 -11.04
N LEU A 147 1.01 -9.38 -10.91
CA LEU A 147 0.33 -8.83 -9.73
C LEU A 147 -1.09 -9.38 -9.60
N THR A 148 -1.81 -9.50 -10.72
CA THR A 148 -3.15 -10.11 -10.76
C THR A 148 -3.09 -11.60 -10.39
N PHE A 149 -2.11 -12.35 -10.89
CA PHE A 149 -1.91 -13.74 -10.49
C PHE A 149 -1.66 -13.87 -8.98
N LEU A 150 -0.74 -13.08 -8.42
CA LEU A 150 -0.45 -13.07 -6.97
C LEU A 150 -1.68 -12.68 -6.13
N HIS A 151 -2.55 -11.81 -6.66
CA HIS A 151 -3.83 -11.48 -6.04
C HIS A 151 -4.82 -12.65 -6.08
N ASN A 152 -4.86 -13.42 -7.17
CA ASN A 152 -5.81 -14.53 -7.36
C ASN A 152 -5.41 -15.82 -6.64
N VAL A 153 -4.20 -15.91 -6.08
CA VAL A 153 -3.77 -17.03 -5.21
C VAL A 153 -4.80 -17.20 -4.07
N PRO A 154 -5.27 -18.44 -3.78
CA PRO A 154 -6.24 -18.68 -2.72
C PRO A 154 -5.82 -18.07 -1.38
N LEU A 155 -6.78 -17.52 -0.65
CA LEU A 155 -6.53 -16.86 0.65
C LEU A 155 -5.84 -17.75 1.68
N THR A 156 -6.13 -19.05 1.67
CA THR A 156 -5.48 -20.05 2.54
C THR A 156 -3.99 -20.21 2.25
N SER A 157 -3.57 -19.86 1.03
CA SER A 157 -2.18 -19.88 0.58
C SER A 157 -1.51 -18.50 0.69
N LYS A 158 -2.25 -17.44 1.09
CA LYS A 158 -1.69 -16.11 1.35
C LYS A 158 -0.97 -16.06 2.69
N SER A 159 0.17 -16.74 2.71
CA SER A 159 1.09 -16.73 3.82
C SER A 159 1.66 -15.33 4.03
N LEU A 160 2.13 -15.11 5.25
CA LEU A 160 2.78 -13.87 5.63
C LEU A 160 4.04 -13.55 4.79
N PRO A 161 4.93 -14.52 4.47
CA PRO A 161 6.01 -14.33 3.50
C PRO A 161 5.55 -13.82 2.13
N LEU A 162 4.51 -14.41 1.54
CA LEU A 162 4.00 -13.99 0.24
C LEU A 162 3.54 -12.52 0.24
N LEU A 163 2.89 -12.06 1.31
CA LEU A 163 2.52 -10.65 1.46
C LEU A 163 3.73 -9.73 1.57
N MET A 164 4.80 -10.17 2.24
CA MET A 164 6.05 -9.39 2.35
C MET A 164 6.78 -9.31 1.02
N ASP A 165 6.87 -10.41 0.28
CA ASP A 165 7.47 -10.44 -1.06
C ASP A 165 6.70 -9.52 -2.01
N ARG A 166 5.37 -9.56 -1.97
CA ARG A 166 4.53 -8.64 -2.77
C ARG A 166 4.71 -7.18 -2.35
N THR A 167 4.91 -6.91 -1.07
CA THR A 167 5.21 -5.54 -0.59
C THR A 167 6.53 -5.04 -1.17
N HIS A 168 7.56 -5.88 -1.15
CA HIS A 168 8.86 -5.58 -1.73
C HIS A 168 8.75 -5.28 -3.23
N LEU A 169 8.01 -6.11 -3.98
CA LEU A 169 7.76 -5.89 -5.39
C LEU A 169 7.04 -4.54 -5.64
N LEU A 170 5.94 -4.27 -4.93
CA LEU A 170 5.19 -3.02 -5.10
C LEU A 170 6.01 -1.79 -4.76
N LYS A 171 6.86 -1.85 -3.73
CA LYS A 171 7.82 -0.78 -3.41
C LYS A 171 8.78 -0.55 -4.56
N HIS A 172 9.42 -1.61 -5.05
CA HIS A 172 10.35 -1.53 -6.17
C HIS A 172 9.69 -0.91 -7.41
N LEU A 173 8.46 -1.32 -7.74
CA LEU A 173 7.70 -0.79 -8.88
C LEU A 173 7.39 0.71 -8.73
N LEU A 174 7.01 1.16 -7.53
CA LEU A 174 6.77 2.57 -7.24
C LEU A 174 8.05 3.41 -7.35
N ASP A 175 9.18 2.89 -6.89
CA ASP A 175 10.47 3.59 -6.91
C ASP A 175 11.00 3.75 -8.34
N GLN A 176 10.75 2.79 -9.23
CA GLN A 176 11.18 2.89 -10.63
C GLN A 176 10.43 3.98 -11.41
N LYS A 177 9.20 4.36 -11.02
CA LYS A 177 8.34 5.32 -11.75
C LYS A 177 8.16 5.02 -13.26
N MET A 178 8.43 3.78 -13.68
CA MET A 178 8.36 3.37 -15.09
C MET A 178 7.00 2.80 -15.47
N PHE A 179 6.24 2.35 -14.48
CA PHE A 179 4.93 1.73 -14.68
C PHE A 179 3.84 2.79 -14.54
N GLY A 180 2.71 2.56 -15.22
CA GLY A 180 1.53 3.41 -15.12
C GLY A 180 0.93 3.44 -13.72
N SER A 181 -0.35 3.76 -13.62
CA SER A 181 -1.02 3.78 -12.31
C SER A 181 -1.00 2.39 -11.66
N LEU A 182 -0.29 2.25 -10.54
CA LEU A 182 -0.33 1.05 -9.69
C LEU A 182 -1.50 1.07 -8.68
N GLN A 183 -2.46 1.98 -8.85
CA GLN A 183 -3.53 2.19 -7.88
C GLN A 183 -4.38 0.93 -7.67
N THR A 184 -4.75 0.22 -8.73
CA THR A 184 -5.54 -1.02 -8.64
C THR A 184 -4.76 -2.14 -7.95
N PRO A 185 -3.53 -2.51 -8.38
CA PRO A 185 -2.73 -3.51 -7.66
C PRO A 185 -2.45 -3.18 -6.19
N LEU A 186 -2.31 -1.89 -5.86
CA LEU A 186 -2.13 -1.44 -4.47
C LEU A 186 -3.41 -1.61 -3.66
N ALA A 187 -4.58 -1.25 -4.20
CA ALA A 187 -5.86 -1.45 -3.52
C ALA A 187 -6.14 -2.96 -3.28
N GLU A 188 -5.89 -3.80 -4.27
CA GLU A 188 -5.98 -5.26 -4.16
C GLU A 188 -5.02 -5.81 -3.08
N PHE A 189 -3.79 -5.28 -3.04
CA PHE A 189 -2.81 -5.64 -2.02
C PHE A 189 -3.30 -5.27 -0.62
N VAL A 190 -3.90 -4.09 -0.43
CA VAL A 190 -4.43 -3.67 0.87
C VAL A 190 -5.50 -4.65 1.37
N ALA A 191 -6.45 -5.01 0.49
CA ALA A 191 -7.49 -5.97 0.83
C ALA A 191 -6.91 -7.36 1.20
N ASP A 192 -5.86 -7.79 0.51
CA ASP A 192 -5.17 -9.05 0.79
C ASP A 192 -4.37 -9.00 2.09
N PHE A 193 -3.67 -7.90 2.34
CA PHE A 193 -2.85 -7.70 3.52
C PHE A 193 -3.70 -7.77 4.79
N ILE A 194 -4.87 -7.13 4.82
CA ILE A 194 -5.78 -7.18 5.97
C ILE A 194 -6.32 -8.59 6.19
N ARG A 195 -6.72 -9.28 5.10
CA ARG A 195 -7.21 -10.65 5.18
C ARG A 195 -6.15 -11.61 5.69
N GLY A 196 -4.92 -11.52 5.18
CA GLY A 196 -3.80 -12.32 5.66
C GLY A 196 -3.41 -11.99 7.10
N LEU A 197 -3.39 -10.72 7.48
CA LEU A 197 -3.14 -10.31 8.87
C LEU A 197 -4.18 -10.89 9.83
N ARG A 198 -5.46 -10.91 9.44
CA ARG A 198 -6.53 -11.53 10.23
C ARG A 198 -6.29 -13.02 10.44
N LEU A 199 -5.83 -13.75 9.41
CA LEU A 199 -5.49 -15.17 9.52
C LEU A 199 -4.30 -15.37 10.45
N VAL A 200 -3.21 -14.63 10.24
CA VAL A 200 -1.99 -14.69 11.07
C VAL A 200 -2.29 -14.40 12.53
N ILE A 201 -3.12 -13.40 12.83
CA ILE A 201 -3.45 -13.03 14.21
C ILE A 201 -4.37 -14.07 14.89
N LYS A 202 -5.21 -14.76 14.10
CA LYS A 202 -6.08 -15.84 14.59
C LYS A 202 -5.29 -17.08 15.00
N HIS A 203 -4.16 -17.38 14.32
CA HIS A 203 -3.32 -18.54 14.61
C HIS A 203 -2.14 -18.16 15.52
N SER A 204 -2.04 -18.77 16.71
CA SER A 204 -1.06 -18.37 17.74
C SER A 204 0.40 -18.57 17.33
N THR A 205 0.70 -19.62 16.56
CA THR A 205 2.05 -19.89 16.03
C THR A 205 2.53 -18.80 15.09
N ASP A 206 1.64 -18.32 14.23
CA ASP A 206 1.96 -17.33 13.19
C ASP A 206 2.13 -15.92 13.80
N CYS A 207 1.49 -15.66 14.94
CA CYS A 207 1.68 -14.41 15.68
C CYS A 207 3.13 -14.25 16.17
N ASN A 208 3.74 -15.30 16.69
CA ASN A 208 5.13 -15.24 17.14
C ASN A 208 6.07 -14.99 15.95
N ALA A 209 5.80 -15.61 14.80
CA ALA A 209 6.56 -15.37 13.57
C ALA A 209 6.42 -13.90 13.11
N LEU A 210 5.21 -13.33 13.18
CA LEU A 210 4.97 -11.92 12.89
C LEU A 210 5.73 -11.00 13.86
N GLU A 211 5.71 -11.26 15.17
CA GLU A 211 6.48 -10.47 16.14
C GLU A 211 7.98 -10.54 15.87
N THR A 212 8.52 -11.72 15.62
CA THR A 212 9.94 -11.91 15.29
C THR A 212 10.30 -11.12 14.04
N LYS A 213 9.45 -11.15 12.99
CA LYS A 213 9.69 -10.38 11.77
C LYS A 213 9.59 -8.87 11.97
N LEU A 214 8.67 -8.40 12.81
CA LEU A 214 8.58 -6.97 13.17
C LEU A 214 9.78 -6.48 14.00
N LYS A 215 10.44 -7.36 14.77
CA LYS A 215 11.65 -7.03 15.54
C LYS A 215 12.94 -7.16 14.73
N GLY A 216 12.94 -7.98 13.68
CA GLY A 216 14.12 -8.36 12.92
C GLY A 216 14.21 -7.73 11.53
N ASP A 217 14.63 -8.56 10.58
CA ASP A 217 14.90 -8.23 9.18
C ASP A 217 13.67 -7.73 8.40
N GLY A 218 12.49 -8.31 8.68
CA GLY A 218 11.24 -7.99 8.00
C GLY A 218 10.62 -6.64 8.38
N LYS A 219 11.12 -5.99 9.43
CA LYS A 219 10.52 -4.79 10.04
C LYS A 219 10.16 -3.70 9.03
N HIS A 220 11.13 -3.29 8.21
CA HIS A 220 10.96 -2.21 7.24
C HIS A 220 9.92 -2.54 6.16
N ILE A 221 9.79 -3.82 5.80
CA ILE A 221 8.81 -4.31 4.83
C ILE A 221 7.40 -4.23 5.42
N TYR A 222 7.21 -4.60 6.68
CA TYR A 222 5.90 -4.43 7.35
C TYR A 222 5.48 -2.98 7.48
N VAL A 223 6.41 -2.12 7.89
CA VAL A 223 6.16 -0.68 7.99
C VAL A 223 5.74 -0.14 6.63
N GLN A 224 6.40 -0.59 5.55
CA GLN A 224 6.01 -0.27 4.18
C GLN A 224 4.60 -0.79 3.81
N ALA A 225 4.26 -2.03 4.17
CA ALA A 225 2.93 -2.59 3.92
C ALA A 225 1.84 -1.79 4.64
N ALA A 226 2.08 -1.41 5.90
CA ALA A 226 1.20 -0.52 6.65
C ALA A 226 1.10 0.86 5.99
N ALA A 227 2.19 1.42 5.48
CA ALA A 227 2.17 2.67 4.74
C ALA A 227 1.32 2.58 3.46
N PHE A 228 1.39 1.47 2.71
CA PHE A 228 0.51 1.24 1.57
C PHE A 228 -0.96 1.17 1.98
N LEU A 229 -1.29 0.46 3.05
CA LEU A 229 -2.65 0.40 3.60
C LEU A 229 -3.18 1.78 3.97
N ILE A 230 -2.38 2.58 4.65
CA ILE A 230 -2.79 3.92 5.07
C ILE A 230 -2.96 4.86 3.87
N LYS A 231 -2.14 4.73 2.83
CA LYS A 231 -2.16 5.61 1.67
C LYS A 231 -3.25 5.24 0.66
N TYR A 232 -3.47 3.95 0.42
CA TYR A 232 -4.32 3.44 -0.67
C TYR A 232 -5.58 2.71 -0.19
N GLY A 233 -5.68 2.39 1.10
CA GLY A 233 -6.86 1.76 1.68
C GLY A 233 -8.05 2.69 1.82
N THR A 234 -9.22 2.08 2.00
CA THR A 234 -10.49 2.74 2.33
C THR A 234 -10.72 2.81 3.84
N GLN A 235 -11.80 3.46 4.28
CA GLN A 235 -12.15 3.49 5.70
C GLN A 235 -12.35 2.07 6.28
N ASN A 236 -13.03 1.18 5.54
CA ASN A 236 -13.25 -0.21 5.96
C ASN A 236 -11.92 -0.95 6.15
N ASP A 237 -10.94 -0.65 5.30
CA ASP A 237 -9.60 -1.23 5.38
C ASP A 237 -8.85 -0.76 6.63
N TRP A 238 -8.93 0.53 6.93
CA TRP A 238 -8.32 1.13 8.11
C TRP A 238 -8.95 0.61 9.40
N ASP A 239 -10.28 0.46 9.41
CA ASP A 239 -11.02 -0.09 10.55
C ASP A 239 -10.63 -1.56 10.77
N GLY A 240 -10.60 -2.36 9.69
CA GLY A 240 -10.21 -3.77 9.75
C GLY A 240 -8.76 -3.96 10.21
N PHE A 241 -7.84 -3.12 9.75
CA PHE A 241 -6.45 -3.10 10.20
C PHE A 241 -6.32 -2.73 11.67
N GLY A 242 -6.93 -1.62 12.08
CA GLY A 242 -6.92 -1.16 13.46
C GLY A 242 -7.48 -2.22 14.42
N GLU A 243 -8.60 -2.85 14.07
CA GLU A 243 -9.20 -3.93 14.85
C GLU A 243 -8.25 -5.13 14.97
N GLN A 244 -7.57 -5.51 13.88
CA GLN A 244 -6.63 -6.63 13.88
C GLN A 244 -5.41 -6.34 14.77
N ILE A 245 -4.72 -5.21 14.58
CA ILE A 245 -3.47 -4.94 15.30
C ILE A 245 -3.68 -4.75 16.79
N ILE A 246 -4.84 -4.23 17.23
CA ILE A 246 -5.13 -4.06 18.66
C ILE A 246 -5.63 -5.34 19.32
N LYS A 247 -5.87 -6.45 18.62
CA LYS A 247 -6.27 -7.72 19.29
C LYS A 247 -5.22 -8.23 20.24
N LYS A 248 -3.94 -8.09 19.87
CA LYS A 248 -2.79 -8.55 20.66
C LYS A 248 -1.89 -7.39 21.02
N LYS A 249 -1.73 -7.15 22.33
CA LYS A 249 -0.92 -6.06 22.87
C LYS A 249 0.55 -6.14 22.44
N SER A 250 1.11 -7.35 22.36
CA SER A 250 2.51 -7.60 21.97
C SER A 250 2.77 -7.25 20.50
N ILE A 251 1.91 -7.71 19.59
CA ILE A 251 1.91 -7.36 18.17
C ILE A 251 1.80 -5.84 17.99
N PHE A 252 0.80 -5.23 18.65
CA PHE A 252 0.60 -3.79 18.58
C PHE A 252 1.86 -3.03 19.03
N SER A 253 2.38 -3.35 20.22
CA SER A 253 3.54 -2.65 20.78
C SER A 253 4.76 -2.79 19.87
N THR A 254 5.02 -3.99 19.36
CA THR A 254 6.12 -4.27 18.45
C THR A 254 5.97 -3.50 17.13
N LEU A 255 4.76 -3.40 16.59
CA LEU A 255 4.48 -2.61 15.38
C LEU A 255 4.74 -1.10 15.63
N ILE A 256 4.28 -0.57 16.76
CA ILE A 256 4.51 0.85 17.08
C ILE A 256 6.00 1.14 17.24
N GLU A 257 6.75 0.28 17.95
CA GLU A 257 8.20 0.39 18.08
C GLU A 257 8.91 0.31 16.73
N ALA A 258 8.49 -0.63 15.88
CA ALA A 258 8.98 -0.76 14.51
C ALA A 258 8.79 0.53 13.70
N ILE A 259 7.60 1.15 13.78
CA ILE A 259 7.30 2.40 13.08
C ILE A 259 8.09 3.58 13.66
N ILE A 260 8.21 3.71 14.99
CA ILE A 260 8.90 4.85 15.63
C ILE A 260 10.40 4.86 15.34
N SER A 261 10.99 3.68 15.24
CA SER A 261 12.40 3.54 14.90
C SER A 261 12.73 3.80 13.42
N ASP A 262 11.71 3.95 12.57
CA ASP A 262 11.82 4.55 11.25
C ASP A 262 11.69 6.08 11.41
N ASP A 263 12.55 6.87 10.77
CA ASP A 263 12.88 8.26 11.15
C ASP A 263 11.68 9.26 11.09
N VAL A 264 11.74 10.31 10.26
CA VAL A 264 10.68 11.32 10.20
C VAL A 264 9.40 10.74 9.59
N ASP A 265 9.55 9.83 8.63
CA ASP A 265 8.42 9.20 7.94
C ASP A 265 7.66 8.21 8.84
N GLY A 266 8.35 7.54 9.77
CA GLY A 266 7.72 6.69 10.77
C GLY A 266 6.74 7.44 11.66
N LYS A 267 7.11 8.63 12.14
CA LYS A 267 6.20 9.47 12.95
C LYS A 267 4.96 9.93 12.18
N ARG A 268 5.11 10.25 10.89
CA ARG A 268 3.99 10.64 10.02
C ARG A 268 3.05 9.47 9.77
N LEU A 269 3.61 8.28 9.51
CA LEU A 269 2.82 7.05 9.38
C LEU A 269 2.09 6.72 10.68
N LEU A 270 2.76 6.82 11.83
CA LEU A 270 2.15 6.58 13.13
C LEU A 270 0.99 7.55 13.40
N ARG A 271 1.15 8.83 13.02
CA ARG A 271 0.07 9.81 13.08
C ARG A 271 -1.11 9.40 12.21
N ASP A 272 -0.86 8.95 10.98
CA ASP A 272 -1.93 8.53 10.08
C ASP A 272 -2.64 7.27 10.60
N ILE A 273 -1.91 6.30 11.16
CA ILE A 273 -2.48 5.12 11.82
C ILE A 273 -3.33 5.54 13.02
N LEU A 274 -2.83 6.46 13.86
CA LEU A 274 -3.59 7.00 14.97
C LEU A 274 -4.92 7.59 14.47
N ASN A 275 -4.86 8.52 13.52
CA ASN A 275 -6.02 9.24 13.02
C ASN A 275 -7.04 8.35 12.30
N LYS A 276 -6.58 7.47 11.42
CA LYS A 276 -7.44 6.68 10.52
C LYS A 276 -7.92 5.38 11.15
N CYS A 277 -7.08 4.73 11.95
CA CYS A 277 -7.34 3.39 12.48
C CYS A 277 -7.71 3.42 13.96
N LEU A 278 -7.01 4.20 14.80
CA LEU A 278 -7.09 3.98 16.26
C LEU A 278 -8.11 4.87 16.97
N LEU A 279 -8.29 6.12 16.55
CA LEU A 279 -9.19 7.08 17.21
C LEU A 279 -10.68 6.74 17.04
N ARG A 280 -11.02 5.83 16.12
CA ARG A 280 -12.39 5.41 15.81
C ARG A 280 -12.74 4.04 16.41
N ILE A 281 -11.74 3.26 16.79
CA ILE A 281 -11.91 1.89 17.25
C ILE A 281 -11.84 1.83 18.77
N PHE A 282 -12.75 1.05 19.35
CA PHE A 282 -12.71 0.68 20.76
C PHE A 282 -12.26 -0.79 20.90
N ILE A 283 -11.54 -1.09 21.97
CA ILE A 283 -11.23 -2.48 22.34
C ILE A 283 -12.52 -3.11 22.87
N SER A 284 -13.07 -4.08 22.14
CA SER A 284 -14.15 -4.91 22.68
C SER A 284 -13.59 -5.86 23.74
N TYR A 285 -14.22 -5.86 24.92
CA TYR A 285 -13.78 -6.56 26.12
C TYR A 285 -13.72 -8.08 26.00
N THR A 286 -14.27 -8.65 24.93
CA THR A 286 -14.56 -10.09 24.91
C THR A 286 -13.36 -10.99 24.65
N ASN A 287 -12.19 -10.51 24.22
CA ASN A 287 -11.04 -11.39 23.91
C ASN A 287 -9.64 -10.72 23.81
N SER A 288 -9.40 -9.56 24.44
CA SER A 288 -8.13 -8.84 24.25
C SER A 288 -7.12 -9.07 25.38
N ASP A 289 -5.87 -9.40 25.05
CA ASP A 289 -4.76 -9.57 26.01
C ASP A 289 -4.43 -8.28 26.79
N TRP A 290 -5.01 -7.15 26.40
CA TRP A 290 -4.82 -5.86 27.04
C TRP A 290 -5.32 -5.79 28.48
N ILE A 291 -6.30 -6.62 28.83
CA ILE A 291 -7.01 -6.56 30.11
C ILE A 291 -6.56 -7.69 31.05
N ARG A 292 -5.80 -8.67 30.55
CA ARG A 292 -5.32 -9.80 31.35
C ARG A 292 -4.39 -9.29 32.46
N GLY A 293 -4.83 -9.41 33.72
CA GLY A 293 -4.09 -8.96 34.90
C GLY A 293 -4.37 -7.52 35.37
N LEU A 294 -5.22 -6.76 34.68
CA LEU A 294 -5.73 -5.49 35.22
C LEU A 294 -6.86 -5.80 36.20
N LYS A 295 -6.76 -5.29 37.45
CA LYS A 295 -7.91 -5.24 38.35
C LYS A 295 -9.04 -4.51 37.63
N PHE A 296 -10.21 -5.14 37.60
CA PHE A 296 -11.35 -4.82 36.76
C PHE A 296 -11.74 -3.33 36.87
N GLU A 297 -11.23 -2.49 35.97
CA GLU A 297 -11.80 -1.17 35.68
C GLU A 297 -12.45 -1.23 34.29
N PRO A 298 -13.79 -1.27 34.21
CA PRO A 298 -14.54 -1.62 33.00
C PRO A 298 -14.56 -0.51 31.94
N ARG A 299 -13.51 0.33 31.83
CA ARG A 299 -13.59 1.59 31.07
C ARG A 299 -12.44 1.94 30.14
N ASN A 300 -11.31 1.23 30.16
CA ASN A 300 -10.17 1.66 29.33
C ASN A 300 -10.27 1.21 27.85
N ALA A 301 -11.26 1.74 27.12
CA ALA A 301 -11.47 1.52 25.69
C ALA A 301 -10.36 2.12 24.79
N THR A 302 -9.26 2.58 25.40
CA THR A 302 -8.32 3.54 24.82
C THR A 302 -6.85 3.21 25.13
N LEU A 303 -6.57 2.02 25.68
CA LEU A 303 -5.21 1.60 26.07
C LEU A 303 -4.24 1.64 24.88
N HIS A 304 -4.71 1.34 23.67
CA HIS A 304 -3.91 1.41 22.44
C HIS A 304 -3.54 2.85 22.07
N VAL A 305 -4.47 3.80 22.18
CA VAL A 305 -4.21 5.23 21.98
C VAL A 305 -3.24 5.74 23.02
N GLN A 306 -3.45 5.39 24.29
CA GLN A 306 -2.53 5.73 25.38
C GLN A 306 -1.12 5.22 25.08
N LYS A 307 -0.98 3.95 24.70
CA LYS A 307 0.31 3.34 24.39
C LYS A 307 1.05 4.06 23.27
N VAL A 308 0.35 4.47 22.21
CA VAL A 308 0.93 5.28 21.12
C VAL A 308 1.43 6.64 21.63
N LEU A 309 0.63 7.33 22.45
CA LEU A 309 0.98 8.64 22.99
C LEU A 309 2.09 8.57 24.05
N GLU A 310 2.22 7.45 24.77
CA GLU A 310 3.34 7.20 25.69
C GLU A 310 4.64 6.94 24.94
N LEU A 311 4.61 6.11 23.89
CA LEU A 311 5.79 5.80 23.09
C LEU A 311 6.22 6.94 22.17
N CYS A 312 5.28 7.74 21.66
CA CYS A 312 5.56 8.86 20.79
C CYS A 312 4.67 10.08 21.09
N PRO A 313 4.91 10.83 22.18
CA PRO A 313 4.07 11.97 22.56
C PRO A 313 3.98 13.06 21.47
N SER A 314 5.05 13.21 20.69
CA SER A 314 5.12 14.19 19.61
C SER A 314 4.07 13.98 18.51
N VAL A 315 3.56 12.75 18.34
CA VAL A 315 2.57 12.41 17.30
C VAL A 315 1.30 13.26 17.39
N ALA A 316 0.90 13.65 18.61
CA ALA A 316 -0.26 14.51 18.87
C ALA A 316 -0.13 15.93 18.29
N ARG A 317 1.10 16.34 17.93
CA ARG A 317 1.43 17.67 17.40
C ARG A 317 1.54 17.69 15.87
N ILE A 318 1.57 16.52 15.22
CA ILE A 318 1.85 16.41 13.79
C ILE A 318 0.55 16.55 12.99
N VAL A 319 0.47 17.58 12.16
CA VAL A 319 -0.68 17.82 11.27
C VAL A 319 -0.65 16.94 10.03
N ASP A 320 -1.80 16.39 9.64
CA ASP A 320 -1.94 15.58 8.42
C ASP A 320 -1.91 16.41 7.13
N LYS A 321 -2.14 15.75 5.99
CA LYS A 321 -2.18 16.40 4.66
C LYS A 321 -3.25 17.50 4.58
N ASP A 322 -4.31 17.39 5.38
CA ASP A 322 -5.41 18.35 5.45
C ASP A 322 -5.16 19.40 6.56
N LYS A 323 -3.93 19.44 7.09
CA LYS A 323 -3.46 20.28 8.20
C LYS A 323 -4.20 20.03 9.51
N ARG A 324 -4.88 18.88 9.65
CA ARG A 324 -5.63 18.53 10.88
C ARG A 324 -4.71 17.85 11.89
N LEU A 325 -4.75 18.33 13.12
CA LEU A 325 -4.20 17.63 14.30
C LEU A 325 -5.04 16.40 14.67
N PRO A 326 -4.44 15.39 15.35
CA PRO A 326 -5.14 14.24 15.89
C PRO A 326 -6.35 14.59 16.78
N LEU A 327 -6.29 15.71 17.52
CA LEU A 327 -7.43 16.15 18.34
C LEU A 327 -8.68 16.47 17.51
N HIS A 328 -8.53 17.01 16.29
CA HIS A 328 -9.68 17.26 15.41
C HIS A 328 -10.34 15.95 14.98
N HIS A 329 -9.55 14.91 14.69
CA HIS A 329 -10.05 13.59 14.33
C HIS A 329 -10.73 12.91 15.52
N ALA A 330 -10.13 12.99 16.71
CA ALA A 330 -10.72 12.46 17.94
C ALA A 330 -12.07 13.13 18.24
N ALA A 331 -12.12 14.48 18.17
CA ALA A 331 -13.33 15.24 18.43
C ALA A 331 -14.43 15.02 17.37
N ALA A 332 -14.04 14.77 16.12
CA ALA A 332 -14.96 14.45 15.03
C ALA A 332 -15.39 12.97 15.00
N SER A 333 -14.91 12.14 15.94
CA SER A 333 -15.16 10.69 15.96
C SER A 333 -16.54 10.40 16.56
N SER A 334 -17.46 9.90 15.74
CA SER A 334 -18.85 9.61 16.10
C SER A 334 -19.04 8.23 16.72
N VAL A 335 -18.11 7.76 17.58
CA VAL A 335 -18.22 6.43 18.19
C VAL A 335 -19.46 6.38 19.07
N GLN A 336 -20.49 5.68 18.58
CA GLN A 336 -21.80 5.51 19.23
C GLN A 336 -21.73 4.65 20.51
N SER A 337 -20.59 4.03 20.78
CA SER A 337 -20.33 3.25 21.99
C SER A 337 -20.07 4.18 23.18
N PHE A 338 -21.02 4.16 24.12
CA PHE A 338 -21.03 4.91 25.37
C PHE A 338 -19.63 4.90 26.05
N ASN A 339 -19.06 6.10 26.24
CA ASN A 339 -17.81 6.42 26.97
C ASN A 339 -16.46 6.32 26.25
N ALA A 340 -16.29 5.53 25.19
CA ALA A 340 -14.97 5.41 24.53
C ALA A 340 -14.50 6.72 23.87
N SER A 341 -15.41 7.52 23.28
CA SER A 341 -15.06 8.76 22.57
C SER A 341 -14.54 9.87 23.52
N PHE A 342 -15.11 10.01 24.72
CA PHE A 342 -14.66 11.03 25.69
C PHE A 342 -13.21 10.79 26.14
N GLU A 343 -12.90 9.56 26.53
CA GLU A 343 -11.56 9.23 27.04
C GLU A 343 -10.50 9.35 25.95
N VAL A 344 -10.79 8.93 24.71
CA VAL A 344 -9.88 9.12 23.57
C VAL A 344 -9.60 10.60 23.37
N VAL A 345 -10.64 11.43 23.31
CA VAL A 345 -10.50 12.87 23.11
C VAL A 345 -9.63 13.48 24.21
N MET A 346 -9.90 13.16 25.48
CA MET A 346 -9.13 13.72 26.59
C MET A 346 -7.69 13.21 26.63
N LYS A 347 -7.41 11.96 26.24
CA LYS A 347 -6.04 11.44 26.13
C LYS A 347 -5.25 12.19 25.06
N VAL A 348 -5.83 12.39 23.88
CA VAL A 348 -5.19 13.15 22.79
C VAL A 348 -5.01 14.63 23.17
N PHE A 349 -6.02 15.23 23.80
CA PHE A 349 -5.94 16.60 24.31
C PHE A 349 -4.81 16.75 25.34
N ASN A 350 -4.71 15.85 26.31
CA ASN A 350 -3.67 15.91 27.33
C ASN A 350 -2.26 15.75 26.76
N ALA A 351 -2.09 15.00 25.66
CA ALA A 351 -0.80 14.90 24.96
C ALA A 351 -0.38 16.20 24.25
N TYR A 352 -1.34 17.05 23.84
CA TYR A 352 -1.05 18.35 23.25
C TYR A 352 -2.17 19.38 23.46
N LYS A 353 -2.23 19.95 24.67
CA LYS A 353 -3.27 20.91 25.08
C LYS A 353 -3.48 22.11 24.14
N PRO A 354 -2.43 22.73 23.55
CA PRO A 354 -2.62 23.85 22.63
C PRO A 354 -3.51 23.56 21.43
N ALA A 355 -3.68 22.29 21.04
CA ALA A 355 -4.57 21.89 19.96
C ALA A 355 -6.04 22.30 20.19
N ALA A 356 -6.50 22.43 21.44
CA ALA A 356 -7.88 22.81 21.74
C ALA A 356 -8.23 24.23 21.23
N SER A 357 -7.23 25.10 21.11
CA SER A 357 -7.37 26.48 20.60
C SER A 357 -7.08 26.61 19.10
N ILE A 358 -6.84 25.51 18.39
CA ILE A 358 -6.58 25.52 16.95
C ILE A 358 -7.86 25.12 16.25
N ARG A 359 -8.29 25.90 15.24
CA ARG A 359 -9.47 25.56 14.44
C ARG A 359 -9.12 24.48 13.43
N ASP A 360 -10.08 23.59 13.20
CA ASP A 360 -10.01 22.61 12.14
C ASP A 360 -9.94 23.32 10.77
N PRO A 361 -8.90 23.09 9.95
CA PRO A 361 -8.74 23.78 8.68
C PRO A 361 -9.88 23.55 7.69
N ILE A 362 -10.56 22.40 7.77
CA ILE A 362 -11.67 22.03 6.88
C ILE A 362 -12.97 22.68 7.37
N THR A 363 -13.43 22.35 8.57
CA THR A 363 -14.75 22.78 9.08
C THR A 363 -14.74 24.19 9.69
N LYS A 364 -13.57 24.75 9.95
CA LYS A 364 -13.36 26.02 10.69
C LYS A 364 -13.86 26.00 12.14
N LEU A 365 -14.21 24.82 12.66
CA LEU A 365 -14.67 24.63 14.03
C LEU A 365 -13.51 24.35 14.98
N TYR A 366 -13.62 24.80 16.22
CA TYR A 366 -12.74 24.36 17.30
C TYR A 366 -13.05 22.91 17.70
N PRO A 367 -12.10 22.17 18.30
CA PRO A 367 -12.32 20.81 18.78
C PRO A 367 -13.54 20.63 19.69
N PHE A 368 -13.86 21.58 20.56
CA PHE A 368 -15.08 21.48 21.39
C PHE A 368 -16.36 21.53 20.54
N GLN A 369 -16.40 22.37 19.50
CA GLN A 369 -17.54 22.47 18.58
C GLN A 369 -17.67 21.20 17.73
N LEU A 370 -16.55 20.62 17.29
CA LEU A 370 -16.54 19.33 16.60
C LEU A 370 -17.07 18.20 17.50
N ALA A 371 -16.66 18.17 18.77
CA ALA A 371 -17.18 17.19 19.73
C ALA A 371 -18.69 17.37 19.95
N ALA A 372 -19.16 18.62 20.04
CA ALA A 372 -20.60 18.93 20.15
C ALA A 372 -21.38 18.47 18.91
N SER A 373 -20.88 18.75 17.70
CA SER A 373 -21.55 18.34 16.46
C SER A 373 -21.66 16.83 16.30
N ASN A 374 -20.75 16.08 16.95
CA ASN A 374 -20.74 14.63 16.98
C ASN A 374 -21.36 14.04 18.26
N ARG A 375 -22.15 14.83 18.99
CA ARG A 375 -22.89 14.43 20.21
C ARG A 375 -22.01 13.93 21.36
N ASN A 376 -20.72 14.25 21.35
CA ASN A 376 -19.82 14.01 22.49
C ASN A 376 -19.82 15.24 23.41
N TYR A 377 -20.97 15.50 24.03
CA TYR A 377 -21.17 16.69 24.87
C TYR A 377 -20.19 16.75 26.05
N LYS A 378 -19.87 15.61 26.66
CA LYS A 378 -18.91 15.55 27.76
C LYS A 378 -17.53 16.05 27.34
N ALA A 379 -17.02 15.58 26.18
CA ALA A 379 -15.74 16.05 25.67
C ALA A 379 -15.81 17.50 25.22
N SER A 380 -16.92 17.91 24.59
CA SER A 380 -17.16 19.30 24.21
C SER A 380 -17.05 20.23 25.42
N PHE A 381 -17.77 19.95 26.51
CA PHE A 381 -17.71 20.79 27.71
C PHE A 381 -16.31 20.78 28.34
N SER A 382 -15.66 19.63 28.49
CA SER A 382 -14.30 19.57 29.03
C SER A 382 -13.28 20.35 28.18
N LEU A 383 -13.34 20.21 26.85
CA LEU A 383 -12.48 20.97 25.94
C LEU A 383 -12.78 22.47 26.03
N LEU A 384 -14.06 22.87 26.06
CA LEU A 384 -14.46 24.27 26.16
C LEU A 384 -13.88 24.94 27.41
N LEU A 385 -13.99 24.28 28.56
CA LEU A 385 -13.47 24.79 29.84
C LEU A 385 -11.94 24.93 29.85
N GLU A 386 -11.24 24.03 29.18
CA GLU A 386 -9.78 24.05 29.08
C GLU A 386 -9.26 25.02 28.00
N THR A 387 -10.11 25.39 27.03
CA THR A 387 -9.70 26.29 25.96
C THR A 387 -9.68 27.72 26.52
N ARG A 388 -8.49 28.34 26.54
CA ARG A 388 -8.31 29.76 26.90
C ARG A 388 -9.15 30.73 26.03
N THR A 389 -9.77 30.24 24.95
CA THR A 389 -10.70 30.99 24.13
C THR A 389 -11.95 31.44 24.88
N LEU A 390 -12.37 30.81 25.98
CA LEU A 390 -13.45 31.40 26.79
C LEU A 390 -13.07 32.81 27.23
N TYR A 391 -11.84 33.01 27.72
CA TYR A 391 -11.35 34.34 28.07
C TYR A 391 -11.23 35.27 26.85
N GLN A 392 -10.68 34.80 25.73
CA GLN A 392 -10.48 35.65 24.54
C GLN A 392 -11.77 35.99 23.78
N VAL A 393 -12.72 35.06 23.70
CA VAL A 393 -14.04 35.23 23.06
C VAL A 393 -14.93 36.10 23.96
N LEU A 394 -14.86 35.94 25.29
CA LEU A 394 -15.56 36.83 26.23
C LEU A 394 -14.89 38.21 26.35
N SER A 395 -13.58 38.32 26.16
CA SER A 395 -12.87 39.61 26.21
C SER A 395 -12.93 40.39 24.89
N THR A 396 -13.27 39.73 23.77
CA THR A 396 -13.55 40.37 22.48
C THR A 396 -15.04 40.54 22.20
N ALA A 397 -15.91 40.02 23.08
CA ALA A 397 -17.31 40.40 23.08
C ALA A 397 -17.38 41.94 23.25
N PRO A 398 -18.08 42.66 22.36
CA PRO A 398 -18.22 44.09 22.52
C PRO A 398 -18.81 44.32 23.90
N LYS A 399 -18.15 45.16 24.71
CA LYS A 399 -18.79 45.74 25.89
C LYS A 399 -20.00 46.48 25.34
N VAL A 400 -21.17 45.86 25.40
CA VAL A 400 -22.44 46.54 25.20
C VAL A 400 -22.56 47.48 26.40
N ALA A 401 -21.97 48.66 26.26
CA ALA A 401 -22.30 49.79 27.08
C ALA A 401 -23.81 50.02 26.91
N GLY A 402 -24.49 50.15 28.04
CA GLY A 402 -25.95 50.17 28.10
C GLY A 402 -26.57 51.10 27.05
N GLY A 403 -27.53 50.56 26.32
CA GLY A 403 -28.33 51.32 25.36
C GLY A 403 -29.40 50.41 24.77
N ARG A 404 -30.65 50.68 25.14
CA ARG A 404 -31.84 50.00 24.59
C ARG A 404 -31.88 50.15 23.07
N GLY A 405 -32.36 49.10 22.39
CA GLY A 405 -33.12 49.25 21.15
C GLY A 405 -32.47 48.65 19.90
N ARG A 406 -33.03 47.50 19.51
CA ARG A 406 -33.35 47.00 18.16
C ARG A 406 -32.31 47.03 17.01
N GLU A 407 -32.47 45.96 16.24
CA GLU A 407 -32.20 45.76 14.81
C GLU A 407 -30.83 45.21 14.40
N CYS A 408 -30.93 43.99 13.84
CA CYS A 408 -29.96 43.34 12.99
C CYS A 408 -29.66 44.21 11.77
N GLU A 409 -28.39 44.35 11.40
CA GLU A 409 -27.86 43.85 10.12
C GLU A 409 -26.39 44.24 9.92
N SER A 410 -25.62 43.25 9.46
CA SER A 410 -24.35 43.32 8.72
C SER A 410 -23.16 44.09 9.34
N LEU A 411 -22.00 43.44 9.39
CA LEU A 411 -20.86 43.79 8.53
C LEU A 411 -19.65 42.88 8.79
N ALA A 412 -18.88 42.73 7.72
CA ALA A 412 -17.69 41.94 7.55
C ALA A 412 -16.55 42.26 8.52
N LEU A 413 -15.64 41.30 8.70
CA LEU A 413 -14.25 41.59 9.06
C LEU A 413 -13.32 40.46 8.58
N GLU A 414 -12.79 40.68 7.37
CA GLU A 414 -11.44 40.28 7.03
C GLU A 414 -10.44 41.02 7.92
N ALA A 415 -9.42 40.33 8.43
CA ALA A 415 -8.19 40.97 8.90
C ALA A 415 -6.99 40.01 8.88
N ASN A 416 -6.18 40.16 7.84
CA ASN A 416 -4.72 40.32 7.86
C ASN A 416 -3.86 39.31 8.62
N PHE A 417 -3.31 38.35 7.86
CA PHE A 417 -1.98 37.80 8.14
C PHE A 417 -0.92 38.73 7.56
N GLY A 418 0.07 39.06 8.39
CA GLY A 418 1.04 40.13 8.18
C GLY A 418 1.97 39.97 6.99
N LYS A 419 2.45 41.12 6.52
CA LYS A 419 3.60 41.27 5.61
C LYS A 419 4.89 40.77 6.27
N PRO A 420 5.86 40.26 5.50
CA PRO A 420 7.20 39.97 6.00
C PRO A 420 8.03 41.27 6.09
N ASN A 421 8.82 41.37 7.15
CA ASN A 421 9.85 42.41 7.29
C ASN A 421 11.06 42.03 6.43
N ASN A 422 11.50 42.97 5.59
CA ASN A 422 12.84 43.03 5.05
C ASN A 422 13.77 43.68 6.09
N VAL A 423 14.85 42.99 6.47
CA VAL A 423 16.25 43.46 6.33
C VAL A 423 17.08 42.23 6.03
#